data_AF-A0A3M1TV51-F1
#
_entry.id   AF-A0A3M1TV51-F1
#
_cell.length_a   1.000
_cell.length_b   1.000
_cell.length_c   1.000
_cell.angle_alpha   90.00
_cell.angle_beta   90.00
_cell.angle_gamma   90.00
#
_symmetry.space_group_name_H-M   'P 1'
#
loop_
_entity.id
_entity.type
_entity.pdbx_description
1 polymer ?
#
loop_
_entity_poly.entity_id
_entity_poly.type
_entity_poly.pdbx_seq_one_letter_code
_entity_poly.pdbx_strand_id
1 'polypeptide(L)' 'KIMTQKWLSLLLVGHEAWFNVRRTGLPVLPIPKDNLNNDRFPRRYRYPETEQAANHEQYQQAVARLGEDAYHIGGWWDG' A
#
# COMPACT_ATOMS: atom_id res chain seq x y z
N LYS A 1 -12.34 -18.54 -2.78
CA LYS A 1 -13.33 -18.29 -3.86
C LYS A 1 -14.10 -16.97 -3.67
N ILE A 2 -14.66 -16.67 -2.49
CA ILE A 2 -15.41 -15.41 -2.24
C ILE A 2 -14.58 -14.14 -2.49
N MET A 3 -13.35 -14.07 -1.95
CA MET A 3 -12.52 -12.86 -2.08
C MET A 3 -12.15 -12.52 -3.53
N THR A 4 -11.88 -13.53 -4.37
CA THR A 4 -11.60 -13.32 -5.80
C THR A 4 -12.80 -12.74 -6.53
N GLN A 5 -14.02 -13.22 -6.23
CA GLN A 5 -15.25 -12.69 -6.82
C GLN A 5 -15.53 -11.26 -6.33
N LYS A 6 -15.29 -10.99 -5.05
CA LYS A 6 -15.35 -9.63 -4.51
C LYS A 6 -14.36 -8.70 -5.25
N TRP A 7 -13.12 -9.14 -5.45
CA TRP A 7 -12.13 -8.36 -6.19
C TRP A 7 -12.58 -8.05 -7.63
N LEU A 8 -13.14 -9.03 -8.34
CA LEU A 8 -13.72 -8.82 -9.68
C LEU A 8 -14.88 -7.81 -9.67
N SER A 9 -15.76 -7.87 -8.68
CA SER A 9 -16.87 -6.91 -8.56
C SER A 9 -16.42 -5.46 -8.30
N LEU A 10 -15.18 -5.27 -7.85
CA LEU A 10 -14.60 -3.96 -7.53
C LEU A 10 -13.81 -3.35 -8.70
N LEU A 11 -13.97 -3.85 -9.93
CA LEU A 11 -13.23 -3.37 -11.11
C LEU A 11 -13.29 -1.84 -11.29
N LEU A 12 -14.43 -1.23 -11.00
CA LEU A 12 -14.65 0.22 -11.10
C LEU A 12 -14.38 0.98 -9.79
N VAL A 13 -13.96 0.27 -8.75
CA VAL A 13 -13.68 0.82 -7.41
C VAL A 13 -12.27 0.40 -6.99
N GLY A 14 -11.27 0.83 -7.78
CA GLY A 14 -9.89 0.35 -7.69
C GLY A 14 -9.24 0.50 -6.32
N HIS A 15 -9.55 1.57 -5.56
CA HIS A 15 -9.04 1.74 -4.20
C HIS A 15 -9.55 0.66 -3.24
N GLU A 16 -10.84 0.35 -3.28
CA GLU A 16 -11.43 -0.72 -2.45
C GLU A 16 -10.91 -2.10 -2.89
N ALA A 17 -10.70 -2.31 -4.19
CA ALA A 17 -10.06 -3.52 -4.70
C ALA A 17 -8.65 -3.68 -4.12
N TRP A 18 -7.83 -2.61 -4.18
CA TRP A 18 -6.47 -2.60 -3.64
C TRP A 18 -6.45 -2.82 -2.13
N PHE A 19 -7.32 -2.16 -1.37
CA PHE A 19 -7.43 -2.36 0.09
C PHE A 19 -7.82 -3.79 0.46
N ASN A 20 -8.74 -4.41 -0.28
CA ASN A 20 -9.11 -5.81 -0.03
C ASN A 20 -7.96 -6.78 -0.31
N VAL A 21 -7.19 -6.58 -1.38
CA VAL A 21 -6.03 -7.43 -1.67
C VAL A 21 -4.98 -7.30 -0.57
N ARG A 22 -4.69 -6.08 -0.11
CA ARG A 22 -3.73 -5.87 0.99
C ARG A 22 -4.16 -6.56 2.29
N ARG A 23 -5.42 -6.35 2.69
CA ARG A 23 -5.98 -6.95 3.92
C ARG A 23 -6.05 -8.47 3.90
N THR A 24 -6.21 -9.09 2.73
CA THR A 24 -6.51 -10.54 2.64
C THR A 24 -5.46 -11.37 1.94
N GLY A 25 -4.51 -10.74 1.24
CA GLY A 25 -3.57 -11.41 0.34
C GLY A 25 -4.24 -12.07 -0.88
N LEU A 26 -5.53 -11.80 -1.14
CA LEU A 26 -6.33 -12.49 -2.14
C LEU A 26 -7.00 -11.51 -3.14
N PRO A 27 -7.08 -11.87 -4.44
CA PRO A 27 -6.35 -12.98 -5.06
C PRO A 27 -4.83 -12.74 -4.99
N VAL A 28 -4.05 -13.83 -5.07
CA VAL A 28 -2.59 -13.71 -5.16
C VAL A 28 -2.26 -13.08 -6.51
N LEU A 29 -1.85 -11.81 -6.49
CA LEU A 29 -1.51 -11.07 -7.70
C LEU A 29 -0.07 -11.39 -8.12
N PRO A 30 0.18 -11.57 -9.43
CA PRO A 30 1.55 -11.74 -9.92
C PRO A 30 2.33 -10.43 -9.78
N ILE A 31 3.60 -10.55 -9.43
CA ILE A 31 4.50 -9.40 -9.33
C ILE A 31 5.17 -9.21 -10.70
N PRO A 32 5.12 -7.99 -11.30
CA PRO A 32 5.77 -7.74 -12.59
C PRO A 32 7.27 -7.97 -12.51
N LYS A 33 7.86 -8.60 -13.55
CA LYS A 33 9.31 -8.87 -13.61
C LYS A 33 10.15 -7.59 -13.63
N ASP A 34 9.65 -6.54 -14.25
CA ASP A 34 10.34 -5.25 -14.38
C ASP A 34 10.00 -4.29 -13.23
N ASN A 35 9.67 -4.80 -12.04
CA ASN A 35 9.39 -3.93 -10.90
C ASN A 35 10.69 -3.31 -10.35
N LEU A 36 10.56 -2.09 -9.84
CA LEU A 36 11.65 -1.36 -9.20
C LEU A 36 11.55 -1.38 -7.66
N ASN A 37 10.80 -2.35 -7.10
CA ASN A 37 10.49 -2.43 -5.68
C ASN A 37 10.85 -3.79 -5.07
N ASN A 38 11.91 -4.43 -5.56
CA ASN A 38 12.45 -5.70 -5.03
C ASN A 38 11.40 -6.80 -4.89
N ASP A 39 10.55 -6.96 -5.89
CA ASP A 39 9.43 -7.91 -5.90
C ASP A 39 8.47 -7.73 -4.70
N ARG A 40 8.34 -6.51 -4.16
CA ARG A 40 7.39 -6.21 -3.08
C ARG A 40 6.14 -5.53 -3.61
N PHE A 41 4.98 -6.07 -3.23
CA PHE A 41 3.70 -5.44 -3.53
C PHE A 41 3.55 -4.12 -2.74
N PRO A 42 3.18 -3.01 -3.40
CA PRO A 42 2.94 -1.75 -2.69
C PRO A 42 1.77 -1.86 -1.71
N ARG A 43 2.05 -1.56 -0.45
CA ARG A 43 1.09 -1.52 0.66
C ARG A 43 0.58 -0.11 0.99
N ARG A 44 1.28 0.95 0.59
CA ARG A 44 0.89 2.35 0.85
C ARG A 44 1.44 3.32 -0.20
N TYR A 45 0.94 4.54 -0.18
CA TYR A 45 1.61 5.69 -0.81
C TYR A 45 2.63 6.30 0.16
N ARG A 46 3.66 6.95 -0.39
CA ARG A 46 4.56 7.81 0.40
C ARG A 46 3.89 9.12 0.75
N TYR A 47 4.38 9.79 1.78
CA TYR A 47 3.98 11.16 2.04
C TYR A 47 4.44 12.07 0.89
N PRO A 48 3.61 13.03 0.47
CA PRO A 48 3.96 13.93 -0.62
C PRO A 48 5.16 14.79 -0.24
N GLU A 49 5.98 15.15 -1.24
CA GLU A 49 7.21 15.94 -1.03
C GLU A 49 6.93 17.30 -0.36
N THR A 50 5.76 17.89 -0.63
CA THR A 50 5.33 19.13 0.00
C THR A 50 5.19 19.00 1.52
N GLU A 51 4.73 17.84 2.02
CA GLU A 51 4.63 17.60 3.46
C GLU A 51 6.02 17.46 4.09
N GLN A 52 6.94 16.82 3.36
CA GLN A 52 8.33 16.65 3.78
C GLN A 52 9.06 17.99 3.91
N ALA A 53 8.73 18.96 3.05
CA ALA A 53 9.32 20.30 3.04
C ALA A 53 8.60 21.28 3.98
N ALA A 54 7.27 21.35 3.93
CA ALA A 54 6.48 22.34 4.65
C ALA A 54 6.14 21.95 6.10
N ASN A 55 6.12 20.65 6.41
CA ASN A 55 5.76 20.12 7.73
C ASN A 55 6.75 19.05 8.20
N HIS A 56 8.04 19.36 8.06
CA HIS A 56 9.14 18.41 8.23
C HIS A 56 9.13 17.70 9.59
N GLU A 57 8.87 18.42 10.68
CA GLU A 57 8.88 17.87 12.03
C GLU A 57 7.79 16.79 12.21
N GLN A 58 6.56 17.08 11.79
CA GLN A 58 5.45 16.12 11.91
C GLN A 58 5.63 14.94 10.95
N TYR A 59 6.18 15.20 9.76
CA TYR A 59 6.59 14.15 8.83
C TYR A 59 7.59 13.18 9.49
N GLN A 60 8.67 13.69 10.09
CA GLN A 60 9.66 12.84 10.76
C GLN A 60 9.05 12.03 11.91
N GLN A 61 8.17 12.63 12.71
CA GLN A 61 7.48 11.93 13.79
C GLN A 61 6.59 10.79 13.25
N ALA A 62 5.88 11.02 12.13
CA ALA A 62 5.07 9.99 11.50
C ALA A 62 5.93 8.85 10.92
N VAL A 63 7.04 9.20 10.25
CA VAL A 63 7.99 8.21 9.70
C VAL A 63 8.64 7.39 10.81
N ALA A 64 9.01 7.99 11.94
CA ALA A 64 9.57 7.27 13.08
C ALA A 64 8.62 6.21 13.64
N ARG A 65 7.29 6.44 13.61
CA ARG A 65 6.28 5.45 14.01
C ARG A 65 6.12 4.31 13.01
N LEU A 66 6.46 4.55 11.74
CA LEU A 66 6.39 3.57 10.65
C LEU A 66 7.69 2.77 10.48
N GLY A 67 8.82 3.32 10.95
CA GLY A 67 10.17 2.82 10.69
C GLY A 67 10.81 3.50 9.48
N GLU A 68 10.12 3.52 8.34
CA GLU A 68 10.54 4.24 7.13
C GLU A 68 9.33 4.64 6.25
N ASP A 69 9.49 5.63 5.37
CA ASP A 69 8.47 5.97 4.36
C ASP A 69 8.68 5.17 3.07
N ALA A 70 8.45 3.86 3.14
CA ALA A 70 8.54 2.98 1.99
C ALA A 70 7.17 2.39 1.60
N TYR A 71 6.98 2.15 0.30
CA TYR A 71 5.70 1.67 -0.25
C TYR A 71 5.27 0.31 0.29
N HIS A 72 6.22 -0.52 0.75
CA HIS A 72 5.95 -1.88 1.20
C HIS A 72 5.61 -1.98 2.70
N ILE A 73 5.69 -0.88 3.45
CA ILE A 73 5.32 -0.85 4.87
C ILE A 73 3.79 -0.88 5.00
N GLY A 74 3.30 -1.85 5.77
CA GLY A 74 1.86 -2.03 6.03
C GLY A 74 1.30 -0.89 6.89
N GLY A 75 0.01 -0.61 6.71
CA GLY A 75 -0.74 0.25 7.62
C GLY A 75 -1.12 -0.49 8.91
N TRP A 76 -1.60 0.24 9.92
CA TRP A 76 -2.02 -0.33 11.20
C TRP A 76 -3.11 -1.43 11.13
N TRP A 77 -3.87 -1.46 10.03
CA TRP A 77 -4.93 -2.43 9.76
C TRP A 77 -4.52 -3.55 8.79
N ASP A 78 -3.32 -3.45 8.23
CA ASP A 78 -2.82 -4.34 7.17
C ASP A 78 -2.03 -5.48 7.84
N GLY A 79 -2.75 -6.58 8.12
CA GLY A 79 -2.21 -7.75 8.82
C GLY A 79 -1.17 -8.56 8.07
#